data_AF-A0A963ZFW2-F1
#
_entry.id   AF-A0A963ZFW2-F1
#
_cell.length_a   1.000
_cell.length_b   1.000
_cell.length_c   1.000
_cell.angle_alpha   90.00
_cell.angle_beta   90.00
_cell.angle_gamma   90.00
#
_symmetry.space_group_name_H-M   'P 1'
#
loop_
_entity.id
_entity.type
_entity.pdbx_description
1 polymer ?
#
loop_
_entity_poly.entity_id
_entity_poly.type
_entity_poly.pdbx_seq_one_letter_code
_entity_poly.pdbx_strand_id
1 'polypeptide(L)'
;MRSTILFSTLLIFSTLIGIGCGEETTGPPPVVLPEPGEAIIYSKHIDPIFQNSCAGSGCHIDGDNEAGLSLNSWDRVMEGSEFGGVVVPYSGARSHLFQHINTDATLGPTVTEFRMPLSRDPLPLEQIKAIKQWIDEGAKNDEGIVPLAGEERPRVFVTCQSEDVISVVDIQTDFVARYIDVGSQPSPATVEAPHNITISPDRRYIYINLISSGVVEKYDARTFSKLGETQVGLSPAQIRVTNDGSTLYVSNFDLTFQQEFVTKVDAINMTSTENIDVEGKAPHGVTLSSDERFLYTMNAGSDDISKIDLTTNEVVARIPIVPGSPPAAANGAVHEPYQGEIASNGQMFVTCRKSKEVRVIDLSTDQVIDSISVGTKPLIAAFTPNGKQFWVPNQGSNNISIIDVESRQVIATIGGILSQPHGIAFTSDGKKAYVSCENQAGGENLHHPIDGTEVVPGIIYVIDVATSTIEQQIEVGGFAAGIAIRE
;
A
#
# COMPACT_ATOMS: atom_id res chain seq x y z
N MET A 1 -36.28 -77.96 -45.89
CA MET A 1 -36.73 -78.05 -47.31
C MET A 1 -36.97 -76.64 -47.83
N ARG A 2 -36.25 -76.25 -48.91
CA ARG A 2 -36.52 -75.17 -49.89
C ARG A 2 -36.76 -73.75 -49.31
N SER A 3 -35.82 -72.80 -49.39
CA SER A 3 -35.33 -72.07 -50.58
C SER A 3 -36.48 -71.51 -51.45
N THR A 4 -36.56 -70.18 -51.63
CA THR A 4 -36.22 -69.45 -52.88
C THR A 4 -36.72 -67.99 -52.84
N ILE A 5 -35.84 -67.11 -53.33
CA ILE A 5 -35.90 -65.65 -53.55
C ILE A 5 -36.64 -65.32 -54.87
N LEU A 6 -37.36 -64.19 -54.97
CA LEU A 6 -37.56 -63.36 -56.19
C LEU A 6 -38.32 -62.07 -55.81
N PHE A 7 -37.67 -60.90 -55.75
CA PHE A 7 -37.50 -59.87 -56.79
C PHE A 7 -38.79 -59.18 -57.28
N SER A 8 -38.91 -57.90 -56.93
CA SER A 8 -39.61 -56.87 -57.73
C SER A 8 -38.87 -55.54 -57.56
N THR A 9 -38.39 -55.05 -58.68
CA THR A 9 -37.61 -53.83 -58.92
C THR A 9 -38.55 -52.64 -59.15
N LEU A 10 -38.28 -51.45 -58.59
CA LEU A 10 -38.22 -50.20 -59.37
C LEU A 10 -37.75 -48.94 -58.58
N LEU A 11 -36.76 -48.26 -59.18
CA LEU A 11 -36.53 -46.81 -59.28
C LEU A 11 -36.10 -45.96 -58.06
N ILE A 12 -34.77 -45.84 -57.95
CA ILE A 12 -33.93 -44.62 -57.79
C ILE A 12 -34.69 -43.28 -57.70
N PHE A 13 -34.53 -42.56 -56.58
CA PHE A 13 -34.05 -41.18 -56.57
C PHE A 13 -33.30 -40.89 -55.27
N SER A 14 -32.11 -40.35 -55.44
CA SER A 14 -31.11 -39.99 -54.44
C SER A 14 -31.52 -38.81 -53.56
N THR A 15 -31.35 -38.94 -52.25
CA THR A 15 -30.99 -37.80 -51.39
C THR A 15 -30.21 -38.32 -50.19
N LEU A 16 -28.88 -38.22 -50.26
CA LEU A 16 -28.02 -38.22 -49.09
C LEU A 16 -28.41 -36.98 -48.27
N ILE A 17 -29.04 -37.17 -47.11
CA ILE A 17 -28.99 -36.17 -46.05
C ILE A 17 -27.69 -36.44 -45.31
N GLY A 18 -26.69 -35.61 -45.61
CA GLY A 18 -25.44 -35.58 -44.90
C GLY A 18 -25.71 -35.33 -43.42
N ILE A 19 -25.14 -36.20 -42.59
CA ILE A 19 -24.84 -35.88 -41.20
C ILE A 19 -23.82 -34.75 -41.27
N GLY A 20 -24.31 -33.51 -41.19
CA GLY A 20 -23.46 -32.38 -40.92
C GLY A 20 -23.05 -32.48 -39.46
N CYS A 21 -21.76 -32.70 -39.22
CA CYS A 21 -21.10 -32.12 -38.06
C CYS A 21 -21.28 -30.60 -38.17
N GLY A 22 -22.34 -30.08 -37.56
CA GLY A 22 -22.41 -28.69 -37.17
C GLY A 22 -21.80 -28.61 -35.78
N GLU A 23 -20.52 -28.29 -35.69
CA GLU A 23 -20.14 -27.36 -34.64
C GLU A 23 -20.92 -26.10 -34.95
N GLU A 24 -21.99 -25.83 -34.20
CA GLU A 24 -22.42 -24.46 -34.04
C GLU A 24 -21.22 -23.74 -33.44
N THR A 25 -20.44 -23.08 -34.29
CA THR A 25 -19.58 -21.99 -33.87
C THR A 25 -20.56 -20.89 -33.44
N THR A 26 -21.14 -21.02 -32.25
CA THR A 26 -21.94 -19.96 -31.65
C THR A 26 -20.97 -18.78 -31.55
N GLY A 27 -21.20 -17.76 -32.38
CA GLY A 27 -20.44 -16.52 -32.26
C GLY A 27 -20.51 -16.00 -30.82
N PRO A 28 -19.58 -15.12 -30.43
CA PRO A 28 -19.58 -14.54 -29.09
C PRO A 28 -20.98 -14.02 -28.71
N PRO A 29 -21.41 -14.21 -27.44
CA PRO A 29 -22.76 -13.86 -27.01
C PRO A 29 -23.04 -12.37 -27.27
N PRO A 30 -24.28 -11.97 -27.63
CA PRO A 30 -24.57 -10.57 -27.88
C PRO A 30 -24.33 -9.73 -26.63
N VAL A 31 -23.77 -8.52 -26.80
CA VAL A 31 -23.59 -7.58 -25.68
C VAL A 31 -24.94 -7.09 -25.18
N VAL A 32 -25.22 -7.34 -23.90
CA VAL A 32 -26.40 -6.84 -23.19
C VAL A 32 -25.93 -5.85 -22.13
N LEU A 33 -26.38 -4.60 -22.22
CA LEU A 33 -26.06 -3.56 -21.25
C LEU A 33 -27.03 -3.63 -20.05
N PRO A 34 -26.58 -3.30 -18.83
CA PRO A 34 -27.46 -3.24 -17.67
C PRO A 34 -28.46 -2.08 -17.79
N GLU A 35 -29.70 -2.32 -17.37
CA GLU A 35 -30.70 -1.24 -17.24
C GLU A 35 -30.36 -0.33 -16.05
N PRO A 36 -30.84 0.93 -16.01
CA PRO A 36 -30.58 1.83 -14.89
C PRO A 36 -31.00 1.25 -13.53
N GLY A 37 -30.04 1.08 -12.63
CA GLY A 37 -30.26 0.50 -11.29
C GLY A 37 -30.25 -1.04 -11.25
N GLU A 38 -30.02 -1.71 -12.37
CA GLU A 38 -29.78 -3.16 -12.41
C GLU A 38 -28.38 -3.49 -11.89
N ALA A 39 -28.27 -4.53 -11.06
CA ALA A 39 -26.98 -5.05 -10.61
C ALA A 39 -26.22 -5.70 -11.79
N ILE A 40 -24.89 -5.51 -11.84
CA ILE A 40 -24.11 -6.08 -12.94
C ILE A 40 -23.77 -7.55 -12.68
N ILE A 41 -24.22 -8.44 -13.58
CA ILE A 41 -23.86 -9.86 -13.62
C ILE A 41 -22.72 -10.04 -14.64
N TYR A 42 -21.62 -10.67 -14.24
CA TYR A 42 -20.42 -10.77 -15.07
C TYR A 42 -20.72 -11.50 -16.39
N SER A 43 -21.28 -12.71 -16.33
CA SER A 43 -21.56 -13.52 -17.53
C SER A 43 -22.58 -12.90 -18.49
N LYS A 44 -23.48 -12.06 -17.96
CA LYS A 44 -24.55 -11.42 -18.75
C LYS A 44 -24.09 -10.11 -19.39
N HIS A 45 -23.34 -9.28 -18.65
CA HIS A 45 -23.08 -7.91 -19.05
C HIS A 45 -21.62 -7.63 -19.40
N ILE A 46 -20.66 -8.35 -18.80
CA ILE A 46 -19.23 -8.07 -18.91
C ILE A 46 -18.51 -9.07 -19.82
N ASP A 47 -18.69 -10.36 -19.58
CA ASP A 47 -18.09 -11.41 -20.40
C ASP A 47 -18.40 -11.23 -21.90
N PRO A 48 -19.64 -10.93 -22.33
CA PRO A 48 -19.91 -10.66 -23.74
C PRO A 48 -19.09 -9.50 -24.31
N ILE A 49 -18.78 -8.46 -23.54
CA ILE A 49 -17.92 -7.35 -24.01
C ILE A 49 -16.50 -7.89 -24.25
N PHE A 50 -15.94 -8.62 -23.29
CA PHE A 50 -14.59 -9.19 -23.42
C PHE A 50 -14.50 -10.20 -24.56
N GLN A 51 -15.48 -11.08 -24.71
CA GLN A 51 -15.51 -12.06 -25.79
C GLN A 51 -15.66 -11.40 -27.16
N ASN A 52 -16.49 -10.37 -27.33
CA ASN A 52 -16.68 -9.75 -28.65
C ASN A 52 -15.52 -8.83 -29.07
N SER A 53 -14.89 -8.16 -28.11
CA SER A 53 -14.01 -7.02 -28.40
C SER A 53 -12.54 -7.25 -28.03
N CYS A 54 -12.23 -8.30 -27.26
CA CYS A 54 -10.89 -8.54 -26.74
C CYS A 54 -10.45 -10.00 -26.97
N ALA A 55 -11.03 -10.95 -26.23
CA ALA A 55 -10.66 -12.36 -26.26
C ALA A 55 -11.09 -13.03 -27.58
N GLY A 56 -12.33 -12.85 -28.04
CA GLY A 56 -12.79 -13.45 -29.30
C GLY A 56 -12.18 -12.84 -30.56
N SER A 57 -11.41 -11.74 -30.45
CA SER A 57 -10.52 -11.30 -31.54
C SER A 57 -9.15 -11.98 -31.56
N GLY A 58 -8.85 -12.82 -30.56
CA GLY A 58 -7.62 -13.62 -30.47
C GLY A 58 -6.47 -12.98 -29.70
N CYS A 59 -6.62 -11.78 -29.10
CA CYS A 59 -5.52 -11.05 -28.45
C CYS A 59 -5.34 -11.36 -26.95
N HIS A 60 -6.45 -11.59 -26.22
CA HIS A 60 -6.45 -11.83 -24.78
C HIS A 60 -7.06 -13.20 -24.44
N ILE A 61 -6.52 -14.24 -25.08
CA ILE A 61 -6.97 -15.63 -24.92
C ILE A 61 -5.99 -16.43 -24.04
N ASP A 62 -6.25 -17.72 -23.83
CA ASP A 62 -5.36 -18.60 -23.06
C ASP A 62 -4.24 -19.11 -23.97
N GLY A 63 -2.99 -18.79 -23.63
CA GLY A 63 -1.79 -19.39 -24.25
C GLY A 63 -1.17 -18.63 -25.43
N ASP A 64 -1.72 -17.47 -25.79
CA ASP A 64 -1.13 -16.49 -26.72
C ASP A 64 -1.55 -15.10 -26.21
N ASN A 65 -0.71 -14.47 -25.37
CA ASN A 65 -1.17 -13.39 -24.50
C ASN A 65 -0.36 -12.11 -24.71
N GLU A 66 -1.02 -11.06 -25.19
CA GLU A 66 -0.58 -9.67 -25.07
C GLU A 66 -0.29 -9.36 -23.58
N ALA A 67 1.00 -9.33 -23.21
CA ALA A 67 1.48 -9.15 -21.82
C ALA A 67 0.99 -10.19 -20.79
N GLY A 68 0.69 -11.41 -21.20
CA GLY A 68 0.25 -12.46 -20.26
C GLY A 68 -1.21 -12.37 -19.80
N LEU A 69 -1.97 -11.33 -20.18
CA LEU A 69 -3.36 -11.13 -19.74
C LEU A 69 -4.38 -11.97 -20.53
N SER A 70 -5.19 -12.78 -19.84
CA SER A 70 -6.36 -13.47 -20.41
C SER A 70 -7.67 -12.86 -19.91
N LEU A 71 -8.61 -12.62 -20.84
CA LEU A 71 -9.95 -12.07 -20.54
C LEU A 71 -11.06 -13.11 -20.81
N ASN A 72 -10.72 -14.40 -20.83
CA ASN A 72 -11.64 -15.49 -21.19
C ASN A 72 -12.69 -15.84 -20.13
N SER A 73 -12.43 -15.50 -18.87
CA SER A 73 -13.34 -15.77 -17.76
C SER A 73 -13.01 -14.87 -16.59
N TRP A 74 -13.93 -14.80 -15.61
CA TRP A 74 -13.74 -14.00 -14.41
C TRP A 74 -12.43 -14.35 -13.69
N ASP A 75 -12.16 -15.63 -13.47
CA ASP A 75 -10.95 -16.08 -12.77
C ASP A 75 -9.67 -15.62 -13.50
N ARG A 76 -9.65 -15.73 -14.83
CA ARG A 76 -8.51 -15.29 -15.66
C ARG A 76 -8.28 -13.78 -15.60
N VAL A 77 -9.34 -12.97 -15.58
CA VAL A 77 -9.22 -11.52 -15.41
C VAL A 77 -8.57 -11.19 -14.05
N MET A 78 -8.91 -11.95 -13.01
CA MET A 78 -8.40 -11.72 -11.65
C MET A 78 -6.99 -12.30 -11.41
N GLU A 79 -6.52 -13.23 -12.25
CA GLU A 79 -5.12 -13.67 -12.29
C GLU A 79 -4.17 -12.53 -12.70
N GLY A 80 -4.66 -11.56 -13.48
CA GLY A 80 -3.90 -10.39 -13.91
C GLY A 80 -3.03 -10.63 -15.15
N SER A 81 -2.01 -9.79 -15.32
CA SER A 81 -1.03 -9.85 -16.41
C SER A 81 0.36 -10.21 -15.85
N GLU A 82 1.37 -10.28 -16.72
CA GLU A 82 2.77 -10.44 -16.30
C GLU A 82 3.29 -9.26 -15.47
N PHE A 83 2.56 -8.13 -15.47
CA PHE A 83 2.88 -6.92 -14.73
C PHE A 83 2.04 -6.74 -13.45
N GLY A 84 1.08 -7.65 -13.18
CA GLY A 84 0.29 -7.65 -11.96
C GLY A 84 -1.23 -7.59 -12.19
N GLY A 85 -1.97 -7.32 -11.12
CA GLY A 85 -3.44 -7.28 -11.13
C GLY A 85 -3.97 -6.12 -11.98
N VAL A 86 -4.92 -6.41 -12.89
CA VAL A 86 -5.49 -5.40 -13.79
C VAL A 86 -6.80 -4.79 -13.30
N VAL A 87 -7.42 -5.41 -12.29
CA VAL A 87 -8.65 -4.95 -11.64
C VAL A 87 -8.37 -4.73 -10.15
N VAL A 88 -8.69 -3.53 -9.66
CA VAL A 88 -8.75 -3.21 -8.24
C VAL A 88 -10.22 -3.10 -7.84
N PRO A 89 -10.76 -4.08 -7.10
CA PRO A 89 -12.15 -4.08 -6.69
C PRO A 89 -12.55 -2.78 -5.99
N TYR A 90 -13.72 -2.26 -6.35
CA TYR A 90 -14.29 -0.99 -5.85
C TYR A 90 -13.49 0.26 -6.24
N SER A 91 -12.64 0.17 -7.26
CA SER A 91 -11.81 1.28 -7.71
C SER A 91 -11.65 1.26 -9.22
N GLY A 92 -12.76 1.45 -9.95
CA GLY A 92 -12.79 1.44 -11.41
C GLY A 92 -11.81 2.43 -12.03
N ALA A 93 -11.80 3.68 -11.56
CA ALA A 93 -10.89 4.71 -12.07
C ALA A 93 -9.39 4.43 -11.81
N ARG A 94 -9.08 3.58 -10.81
CA ARG A 94 -7.70 3.17 -10.45
C ARG A 94 -7.34 1.78 -11.00
N SER A 95 -8.25 1.12 -11.71
CA SER A 95 -8.01 -0.20 -12.28
C SER A 95 -7.39 -0.07 -13.66
N HIS A 96 -6.22 -0.67 -13.88
CA HIS A 96 -5.50 -0.60 -15.15
C HIS A 96 -6.34 -1.03 -16.35
N LEU A 97 -7.15 -2.09 -16.20
CA LEU A 97 -8.05 -2.56 -17.24
C LEU A 97 -8.96 -1.43 -17.74
N PHE A 98 -9.54 -0.66 -16.81
CA PHE A 98 -10.41 0.46 -17.14
C PHE A 98 -9.63 1.62 -17.76
N GLN A 99 -8.48 1.99 -17.20
CA GLN A 99 -7.67 3.13 -17.67
C GLN A 99 -7.27 2.96 -19.15
N HIS A 100 -6.95 1.75 -19.58
CA HIS A 100 -6.55 1.46 -20.97
C HIS A 100 -7.72 1.46 -21.96
N ILE A 101 -8.97 1.27 -21.52
CA ILE A 101 -10.15 1.32 -22.40
C ILE A 101 -10.90 2.64 -22.33
N ASN A 102 -10.63 3.47 -21.31
CA ASN A 102 -11.40 4.68 -21.06
C ASN A 102 -11.11 5.75 -22.12
N THR A 103 -12.18 6.28 -22.71
CA THR A 103 -12.12 7.38 -23.68
C THR A 103 -12.75 8.66 -23.16
N ASP A 104 -13.31 8.66 -21.95
CA ASP A 104 -14.03 9.79 -21.36
C ASP A 104 -13.36 10.20 -20.04
N ALA A 105 -12.68 11.34 -20.06
CA ALA A 105 -11.97 11.89 -18.90
C ALA A 105 -12.90 12.21 -17.72
N THR A 106 -14.22 12.30 -17.94
CA THR A 106 -15.18 12.49 -16.84
C THR A 106 -15.39 11.23 -16.00
N LEU A 107 -14.98 10.06 -16.52
CA LEU A 107 -15.05 8.77 -15.82
C LEU A 107 -13.76 8.43 -15.05
N GLY A 108 -12.69 9.20 -15.24
CA GLY A 108 -11.39 8.99 -14.63
C GLY A 108 -10.23 9.16 -15.63
N PRO A 109 -9.01 8.79 -15.23
CA PRO A 109 -7.81 8.73 -16.09
C PRO A 109 -8.08 8.17 -17.48
N THR A 110 -7.47 8.77 -18.51
CA THR A 110 -7.53 8.26 -19.88
C THR A 110 -6.14 8.07 -20.43
N VAL A 111 -5.88 6.90 -20.98
CA VAL A 111 -4.62 6.61 -21.65
C VAL A 111 -4.73 6.96 -23.14
N THR A 112 -3.70 7.61 -23.68
CA THR A 112 -3.59 7.94 -25.12
C THR A 112 -2.57 7.05 -25.83
N GLU A 113 -1.42 6.79 -25.21
CA GLU A 113 -0.41 5.85 -25.70
C GLU A 113 -0.75 4.42 -25.23
N PHE A 114 -0.93 3.48 -26.16
CA PHE A 114 -1.34 2.09 -25.88
C PHE A 114 -2.78 1.89 -25.39
N ARG A 115 -3.70 2.79 -25.79
CA ARG A 115 -5.14 2.57 -25.60
C ARG A 115 -5.60 1.26 -26.24
N MET A 116 -6.46 0.55 -25.51
CA MET A 116 -7.12 -0.67 -25.95
C MET A 116 -8.57 -0.41 -26.40
N PRO A 117 -9.07 -1.13 -27.42
CA PRO A 117 -8.34 -2.11 -28.23
C PRO A 117 -7.34 -1.43 -29.19
N LEU A 118 -6.12 -1.96 -29.28
CA LEU A 118 -5.05 -1.37 -30.08
C LEU A 118 -5.42 -1.39 -31.57
N SER A 119 -5.27 -0.25 -32.26
CA SER A 119 -5.50 -0.12 -33.70
C SER A 119 -6.92 -0.49 -34.18
N ARG A 120 -7.91 -0.40 -33.30
CA ARG A 120 -9.35 -0.57 -33.61
C ARG A 120 -10.14 0.61 -33.06
N ASP A 121 -11.41 0.71 -33.46
CA ASP A 121 -12.31 1.68 -32.87
C ASP A 121 -12.47 1.41 -31.36
N PRO A 122 -12.53 2.46 -30.52
CA PRO A 122 -12.77 2.30 -29.10
C PRO A 122 -14.10 1.58 -28.81
N LEU A 123 -14.19 0.99 -27.63
CA LEU A 123 -15.46 0.45 -27.14
C LEU A 123 -16.53 1.55 -27.09
N PRO A 124 -17.81 1.23 -27.38
CA PRO A 124 -18.90 2.15 -27.12
C PRO A 124 -18.91 2.63 -25.66
N LEU A 125 -19.20 3.91 -25.43
CA LEU A 125 -19.12 4.53 -24.10
C LEU A 125 -19.96 3.79 -23.03
N GLU A 126 -21.12 3.25 -23.42
CA GLU A 126 -21.98 2.52 -22.48
C GLU A 126 -21.38 1.16 -22.05
N GLN A 127 -20.56 0.52 -22.89
CA GLN A 127 -19.80 -0.67 -22.51
C GLN A 127 -18.67 -0.34 -21.53
N ILE A 128 -17.97 0.78 -21.77
CA ILE A 128 -16.94 1.29 -20.86
C ILE A 128 -17.55 1.60 -19.48
N LYS A 129 -18.71 2.26 -19.45
CA LYS A 129 -19.46 2.54 -18.20
C LYS A 129 -19.88 1.25 -17.49
N ALA A 130 -20.35 0.23 -18.22
CA ALA A 130 -20.71 -1.05 -17.63
C ALA A 130 -19.51 -1.74 -16.97
N ILE A 131 -18.35 -1.77 -17.63
CA ILE A 131 -17.11 -2.33 -17.05
C ILE A 131 -16.69 -1.54 -15.81
N LYS A 132 -16.71 -0.20 -15.87
CA LYS A 132 -16.37 0.65 -14.72
C LYS A 132 -17.29 0.38 -13.54
N GLN A 133 -18.61 0.38 -13.77
CA GLN A 133 -19.61 0.15 -12.75
C GLN A 133 -19.43 -1.24 -12.12
N TRP A 134 -19.14 -2.26 -12.92
CA TRP A 134 -18.88 -3.61 -12.42
C TRP A 134 -17.69 -3.63 -11.44
N ILE A 135 -16.60 -2.94 -11.81
CA ILE A 135 -15.42 -2.81 -10.94
C ILE A 135 -15.77 -2.02 -9.67
N ASP A 136 -16.45 -0.89 -9.79
CA ASP A 136 -16.88 -0.05 -8.66
C ASP A 136 -17.82 -0.80 -7.70
N GLU A 137 -18.60 -1.76 -8.20
CA GLU A 137 -19.44 -2.67 -7.42
C GLU A 137 -18.69 -3.85 -6.79
N GLY A 138 -17.36 -3.92 -6.96
CA GLY A 138 -16.47 -4.91 -6.39
C GLY A 138 -15.99 -5.99 -7.37
N ALA A 139 -16.19 -5.80 -8.69
CA ALA A 139 -15.80 -6.74 -9.73
C ALA A 139 -16.27 -8.19 -9.46
N LYS A 140 -17.52 -8.34 -9.00
CA LYS A 140 -18.07 -9.61 -8.54
C LYS A 140 -18.19 -10.63 -9.67
N ASN A 141 -18.02 -11.91 -9.34
CA ASN A 141 -18.49 -12.99 -10.21
C ASN A 141 -20.02 -13.15 -10.08
N ASP A 142 -20.61 -14.08 -10.84
CA ASP A 142 -22.06 -14.33 -10.84
C ASP A 142 -22.60 -14.84 -9.50
N GLU A 143 -21.75 -15.38 -8.64
CA GLU A 143 -22.08 -15.84 -7.29
C GLU A 143 -21.98 -14.73 -6.24
N GLY A 144 -21.55 -13.53 -6.65
CA GLY A 144 -21.35 -12.37 -5.76
C GLY A 144 -20.00 -12.36 -5.04
N ILE A 145 -19.06 -13.25 -5.40
CA ILE A 145 -17.71 -13.27 -4.84
C ILE A 145 -16.92 -12.09 -5.38
N VAL A 146 -16.35 -11.32 -4.46
CA VAL A 146 -15.45 -10.20 -4.74
C VAL A 146 -14.01 -10.72 -4.69
N PRO A 147 -13.15 -10.41 -5.68
CA PRO A 147 -11.78 -10.88 -5.66
C PRO A 147 -11.01 -10.25 -4.49
N LEU A 148 -10.11 -11.02 -3.90
CA LEU A 148 -9.28 -10.59 -2.77
C LEU A 148 -10.04 -10.11 -1.52
N ALA A 149 -11.36 -10.29 -1.39
CA ALA A 149 -12.15 -9.72 -0.28
C ALA A 149 -12.03 -10.42 1.09
N GLY A 150 -11.33 -11.57 1.17
CA GLY A 150 -11.27 -12.35 2.40
C GLY A 150 -10.73 -11.57 3.60
N GLU A 151 -11.53 -11.48 4.68
CA GLU A 151 -11.20 -10.73 5.90
C GLU A 151 -9.93 -11.23 6.61
N GLU A 152 -9.64 -12.52 6.52
CA GLU A 152 -8.47 -13.15 7.15
C GLU A 152 -7.23 -13.17 6.26
N ARG A 153 -7.29 -12.57 5.05
CA ARG A 153 -6.12 -12.53 4.18
C ARG A 153 -5.09 -11.54 4.74
N PRO A 154 -3.79 -11.89 4.69
CA PRO A 154 -2.72 -11.01 5.14
C PRO A 154 -2.59 -9.79 4.21
N ARG A 155 -2.37 -8.62 4.80
CA ARG A 155 -2.39 -7.31 4.13
C ARG A 155 -1.17 -6.49 4.42
N VAL A 156 -0.74 -5.72 3.43
CA VAL A 156 0.07 -4.52 3.62
C VAL A 156 -0.85 -3.31 3.49
N PHE A 157 -0.76 -2.38 4.43
CA PHE A 157 -1.45 -1.10 4.40
C PHE A 157 -0.42 0.00 4.20
N VAL A 158 -0.65 0.89 3.23
CA VAL A 158 0.25 2.00 2.94
C VAL A 158 -0.52 3.30 2.85
N THR A 159 -0.09 4.32 3.57
CA THR A 159 -0.67 5.66 3.45
C THR A 159 -0.13 6.38 2.21
N CYS A 160 -1.01 7.06 1.48
CA CYS A 160 -0.69 7.76 0.25
C CYS A 160 -1.00 9.25 0.43
N GLN A 161 0.05 10.03 0.75
CA GLN A 161 -0.10 11.39 1.26
C GLN A 161 -0.71 12.38 0.26
N SER A 162 -0.54 12.19 -1.05
CA SER A 162 -1.01 13.18 -2.03
C SER A 162 -2.47 12.95 -2.47
N GLU A 163 -3.12 11.89 -1.99
CA GLU A 163 -4.43 11.47 -2.48
C GLU A 163 -5.47 11.19 -1.38
N ASP A 164 -5.09 11.25 -0.10
CA ASP A 164 -5.95 10.90 1.03
C ASP A 164 -6.54 9.49 0.93
N VAL A 165 -5.67 8.53 0.60
CA VAL A 165 -6.04 7.11 0.58
C VAL A 165 -5.06 6.25 1.36
N ILE A 166 -5.55 5.09 1.81
CA ILE A 166 -4.72 3.94 2.17
C ILE A 166 -4.80 2.94 1.03
N SER A 167 -3.65 2.55 0.49
CA SER A 167 -3.55 1.42 -0.45
C SER A 167 -3.40 0.12 0.34
N VAL A 168 -4.23 -0.87 0.01
CA VAL A 168 -4.26 -2.18 0.65
C VAL A 168 -3.77 -3.23 -0.34
N VAL A 169 -2.65 -3.88 -0.04
CA VAL A 169 -2.05 -4.94 -0.87
C VAL A 169 -2.24 -6.30 -0.23
N ASP A 170 -2.61 -7.30 -1.02
CA ASP A 170 -2.70 -8.70 -0.61
C ASP A 170 -1.32 -9.36 -0.66
N ILE A 171 -0.83 -9.87 0.47
CA ILE A 171 0.53 -10.45 0.56
C ILE A 171 0.69 -11.75 -0.25
N GLN A 172 -0.41 -12.46 -0.53
CA GLN A 172 -0.37 -13.73 -1.24
C GLN A 172 -0.20 -13.53 -2.75
N THR A 173 -0.73 -12.45 -3.30
CA THR A 173 -0.72 -12.13 -4.74
C THR A 173 0.15 -10.93 -5.09
N ASP A 174 0.54 -10.12 -4.10
CA ASP A 174 1.18 -8.82 -4.27
C ASP A 174 0.32 -7.83 -5.12
N PHE A 175 -1.00 -8.03 -5.15
CA PHE A 175 -1.94 -7.16 -5.85
C PHE A 175 -2.62 -6.16 -4.91
N VAL A 176 -2.94 -4.98 -5.44
CA VAL A 176 -3.77 -4.00 -4.73
C VAL A 176 -5.20 -4.55 -4.63
N ALA A 177 -5.63 -4.84 -3.41
CA ALA A 177 -6.96 -5.37 -3.10
C ALA A 177 -8.00 -4.26 -2.89
N ARG A 178 -7.58 -3.08 -2.42
CA ARG A 178 -8.49 -1.99 -2.09
C ARG A 178 -7.76 -0.65 -1.97
N TYR A 179 -8.46 0.44 -2.30
CA TYR A 179 -8.16 1.78 -1.81
C TYR A 179 -9.21 2.19 -0.77
N ILE A 180 -8.76 2.71 0.37
CA ILE A 180 -9.61 3.22 1.46
C ILE A 180 -9.46 4.73 1.45
N ASP A 181 -10.53 5.46 1.14
CA ASP A 181 -10.55 6.91 1.30
C ASP A 181 -10.48 7.27 2.79
N VAL A 182 -9.60 8.22 3.11
CA VAL A 182 -9.41 8.73 4.48
C VAL A 182 -9.63 10.23 4.51
N GLY A 183 -9.79 10.79 5.72
CA GLY A 183 -10.14 12.20 5.87
C GLY A 183 -11.61 12.49 5.63
N SER A 184 -11.91 13.77 5.56
CA SER A 184 -13.24 14.36 5.49
C SER A 184 -13.36 15.43 4.39
N GLN A 185 -12.24 15.93 3.88
CA GLN A 185 -12.18 16.93 2.82
C GLN A 185 -12.15 16.28 1.43
N PRO A 186 -12.66 16.99 0.39
CA PRO A 186 -12.60 16.47 -0.97
C PRO A 186 -11.16 16.52 -1.51
N SER A 187 -10.52 15.36 -1.61
CA SER A 187 -9.27 15.15 -2.37
C SER A 187 -9.56 15.20 -3.89
N PRO A 188 -8.72 15.86 -4.72
CA PRO A 188 -7.43 16.47 -4.40
C PRO A 188 -7.50 17.98 -4.07
N ALA A 189 -8.70 18.57 -3.95
CA ALA A 189 -8.86 20.01 -3.75
C ALA A 189 -8.33 20.49 -2.40
N THR A 190 -8.39 19.63 -1.37
CA THR A 190 -7.75 19.84 -0.07
C THR A 190 -7.25 18.50 0.43
N VAL A 191 -5.93 18.33 0.42
CA VAL A 191 -5.26 17.09 0.82
C VAL A 191 -4.92 17.12 2.31
N GLU A 192 -5.44 16.17 3.06
CA GLU A 192 -5.23 16.02 4.52
C GLU A 192 -3.96 15.23 4.86
N ALA A 193 -3.40 14.52 3.88
CA ALA A 193 -2.11 13.85 3.85
C ALA A 193 -1.93 12.77 4.92
N PRO A 194 -2.43 11.53 4.69
CA PRO A 194 -2.21 10.43 5.61
C PRO A 194 -0.73 10.06 5.72
N HIS A 195 -0.13 10.22 6.89
CA HIS A 195 1.34 10.25 7.02
C HIS A 195 1.93 8.98 7.65
N ASN A 196 1.39 8.53 8.78
CA ASN A 196 1.80 7.31 9.47
C ASN A 196 0.61 6.36 9.69
N ILE A 197 0.93 5.07 9.80
CA ILE A 197 -0.01 4.00 10.08
C ILE A 197 0.58 3.06 11.13
N THR A 198 -0.26 2.58 12.04
CA THR A 198 0.05 1.49 12.97
C THR A 198 -1.15 0.56 13.12
N ILE A 199 -0.93 -0.64 13.65
CA ILE A 199 -1.93 -1.70 13.78
C ILE A 199 -2.01 -2.08 15.25
N SER A 200 -3.23 -2.27 15.77
CA SER A 200 -3.44 -2.77 17.14
C SER A 200 -2.77 -4.13 17.34
N PRO A 201 -2.30 -4.46 18.57
CA PRO A 201 -1.67 -5.75 18.86
C PRO A 201 -2.55 -6.97 18.54
N ASP A 202 -3.88 -6.82 18.67
CA ASP A 202 -4.87 -7.85 18.30
C ASP A 202 -5.16 -7.93 16.80
N ARG A 203 -4.48 -7.11 15.98
CA ARG A 203 -4.57 -7.07 14.51
C ARG A 203 -5.96 -6.72 13.96
N ARG A 204 -6.84 -6.14 14.79
CA ARG A 204 -8.22 -5.79 14.38
C ARG A 204 -8.37 -4.36 13.92
N TYR A 205 -7.49 -3.45 14.33
CA TYR A 205 -7.63 -2.03 14.04
C TYR A 205 -6.37 -1.48 13.40
N ILE A 206 -6.57 -0.63 12.40
CA ILE A 206 -5.52 0.26 11.90
C ILE A 206 -5.81 1.68 12.39
N TYR A 207 -4.74 2.39 12.74
CA TYR A 207 -4.77 3.79 13.11
C TYR A 207 -3.88 4.56 12.15
N ILE A 208 -4.41 5.63 11.57
CA ILE A 208 -3.66 6.54 10.72
C ILE A 208 -3.76 7.95 11.25
N ASN A 209 -2.78 8.79 10.92
CA ASN A 209 -2.89 10.23 11.13
C ASN A 209 -2.94 10.97 9.80
N LEU A 210 -3.58 12.13 9.83
CA LEU A 210 -3.64 13.09 8.75
C LEU A 210 -2.81 14.30 9.17
N ILE A 211 -1.62 14.47 8.59
CA ILE A 211 -0.66 15.45 9.08
C ILE A 211 -1.12 16.89 8.86
N SER A 212 -1.92 17.15 7.82
CA SER A 212 -2.38 18.51 7.50
C SER A 212 -3.61 18.92 8.29
N SER A 213 -4.50 17.98 8.65
CA SER A 213 -5.72 18.27 9.42
C SER A 213 -5.58 18.00 10.91
N GLY A 214 -4.55 17.28 11.34
CA GLY A 214 -4.26 17.09 12.75
C GLY A 214 -5.09 16.02 13.44
N VAL A 215 -5.59 15.06 12.67
CA VAL A 215 -6.54 14.03 13.11
C VAL A 215 -5.86 12.67 13.15
N VAL A 216 -6.27 11.81 14.10
CA VAL A 216 -6.07 10.36 14.02
C VAL A 216 -7.40 9.69 13.75
N GLU A 217 -7.41 8.77 12.79
CA GLU A 217 -8.57 7.97 12.42
C GLU A 217 -8.33 6.49 12.73
N LYS A 218 -9.41 5.78 13.07
CA LYS A 218 -9.43 4.35 13.37
C LYS A 218 -10.31 3.62 12.36
N TYR A 219 -9.83 2.49 11.86
CA TYR A 219 -10.58 1.62 10.96
C TYR A 219 -10.53 0.17 11.43
N ASP A 220 -11.56 -0.64 11.13
CA ASP A 220 -11.45 -2.10 11.21
C ASP A 220 -10.51 -2.59 10.11
N ALA A 221 -9.47 -3.32 10.47
CA ALA A 221 -8.42 -3.77 9.56
C ALA A 221 -8.87 -4.90 8.61
N ARG A 222 -10.04 -5.48 8.81
CA ARG A 222 -10.61 -6.58 8.00
C ARG A 222 -11.68 -6.08 7.04
N THR A 223 -12.55 -5.20 7.53
CA THR A 223 -13.68 -4.66 6.74
C THR A 223 -13.41 -3.27 6.15
N PHE A 224 -12.30 -2.63 6.57
CA PHE A 224 -11.89 -1.29 6.16
C PHE A 224 -12.88 -0.17 6.52
N SER A 225 -13.81 -0.45 7.44
CA SER A 225 -14.80 0.52 7.88
C SER A 225 -14.21 1.50 8.89
N LYS A 226 -14.42 2.81 8.70
CA LYS A 226 -14.06 3.84 9.68
C LYS A 226 -14.88 3.66 10.96
N LEU A 227 -14.20 3.65 12.11
CA LEU A 227 -14.80 3.41 13.43
C LEU A 227 -14.80 4.64 14.33
N GLY A 228 -13.92 5.61 14.07
CA GLY A 228 -13.83 6.84 14.85
C GLY A 228 -12.63 7.69 14.49
N GLU A 229 -12.57 8.89 15.05
CA GLU A 229 -11.48 9.85 14.84
C GLU A 229 -11.35 10.79 16.05
N THR A 230 -10.19 11.43 16.20
CA THR A 230 -9.96 12.48 17.21
C THR A 230 -8.89 13.47 16.78
N GLN A 231 -8.97 14.71 17.26
CA GLN A 231 -7.95 15.74 17.04
C GLN A 231 -6.75 15.54 17.97
N VAL A 232 -5.53 15.56 17.43
CA VAL A 232 -4.29 15.28 18.18
C VAL A 232 -3.22 16.39 18.06
N GLY A 233 -3.49 17.46 17.32
CA GLY A 233 -2.57 18.59 17.19
C GLY A 233 -2.63 19.17 15.79
N LEU A 234 -1.57 19.87 15.35
CA LEU A 234 -1.50 20.54 14.05
C LEU A 234 -0.71 19.74 13.02
N SER A 235 0.23 18.89 13.45
CA SER A 235 1.11 18.13 12.54
C SER A 235 1.48 16.78 13.13
N PRO A 236 0.51 15.88 13.32
CA PRO A 236 0.76 14.56 13.89
C PRO A 236 1.69 13.76 12.98
N ALA A 237 2.73 13.18 13.57
CA ALA A 237 3.80 12.51 12.82
C ALA A 237 3.76 11.00 12.96
N GLN A 238 4.18 10.45 14.10
CA GLN A 238 4.20 9.01 14.33
C GLN A 238 3.20 8.60 15.40
N ILE A 239 2.55 7.45 15.20
CA ILE A 239 1.64 6.81 16.16
C ILE A 239 2.32 5.59 16.75
N ARG A 240 2.25 5.42 18.07
CA ARG A 240 2.53 4.17 18.76
C ARG A 240 1.34 3.74 19.58
N VAL A 241 0.94 2.49 19.45
CA VAL A 241 -0.10 1.86 20.25
C VAL A 241 0.54 1.03 21.35
N THR A 242 -0.09 1.06 22.53
CA THR A 242 0.30 0.25 23.67
C THR A 242 0.05 -1.25 23.44
N ASN A 243 0.74 -2.13 24.16
CA ASN A 243 0.67 -3.58 24.02
C ASN A 243 -0.73 -4.14 24.33
N ASP A 244 -1.49 -3.47 25.21
CA ASP A 244 -2.89 -3.83 25.49
C ASP A 244 -3.88 -3.25 24.47
N GLY A 245 -3.41 -2.40 23.55
CA GLY A 245 -4.20 -1.77 22.51
C GLY A 245 -5.11 -0.63 22.99
N SER A 246 -4.98 -0.18 24.24
CA SER A 246 -5.91 0.77 24.87
C SER A 246 -5.55 2.23 24.62
N THR A 247 -4.27 2.52 24.41
CA THR A 247 -3.74 3.88 24.34
C THR A 247 -2.87 4.07 23.11
N LEU A 248 -3.04 5.20 22.41
CA LEU A 248 -2.11 5.70 21.39
C LEU A 248 -1.30 6.87 21.94
N TYR A 249 -0.04 6.94 21.53
CA TYR A 249 0.84 8.09 21.68
C TYR A 249 1.15 8.65 20.29
N VAL A 250 0.86 9.92 20.08
CA VAL A 250 0.95 10.59 18.79
C VAL A 250 1.85 11.82 18.91
N SER A 251 3.00 11.81 18.24
CA SER A 251 3.89 12.98 18.21
C SER A 251 3.35 14.09 17.32
N ASN A 252 3.71 15.34 17.63
CA ASN A 252 3.40 16.51 16.82
C ASN A 252 4.69 17.16 16.29
N PHE A 253 5.03 16.92 15.03
CA PHE A 253 6.29 17.37 14.38
C PHE A 253 6.30 18.85 13.99
N ASP A 254 5.48 19.67 14.64
CA ASP A 254 5.28 21.08 14.29
C ASP A 254 6.60 21.85 14.14
N LEU A 255 6.95 22.16 12.88
CA LEU A 255 8.18 22.88 12.51
C LEU A 255 8.11 24.38 12.85
N THR A 256 6.96 24.89 13.28
CA THR A 256 6.82 26.24 13.83
C THR A 256 7.17 26.29 15.33
N PHE A 257 7.41 25.12 15.93
CA PHE A 257 7.75 24.94 17.34
C PHE A 257 6.70 25.56 18.29
N GLN A 258 5.43 25.56 17.89
CA GLN A 258 4.32 25.96 18.76
C GLN A 258 3.77 24.75 19.53
N GLN A 259 3.97 23.54 19.03
CA GLN A 259 3.56 22.29 19.66
C GLN A 259 4.76 21.40 19.96
N GLU A 260 5.00 21.19 21.24
CA GLU A 260 6.15 20.46 21.78
C GLU A 260 5.67 19.29 22.64
N PHE A 261 4.64 18.59 22.17
CA PHE A 261 3.99 17.55 22.94
C PHE A 261 3.70 16.30 22.12
N VAL A 262 3.57 15.19 22.84
CA VAL A 262 2.90 13.97 22.37
C VAL A 262 1.47 13.97 22.91
N THR A 263 0.49 13.67 22.06
CA THR A 263 -0.89 13.47 22.49
C THR A 263 -1.14 12.02 22.85
N LYS A 264 -1.64 11.80 24.05
CA LYS A 264 -2.19 10.53 24.52
C LYS A 264 -3.66 10.43 24.09
N VAL A 265 -4.03 9.31 23.49
CA VAL A 265 -5.37 9.05 22.96
C VAL A 265 -5.89 7.74 23.52
N ASP A 266 -7.14 7.73 24.00
CA ASP A 266 -7.89 6.49 24.24
C ASP A 266 -8.23 5.86 22.89
N ALA A 267 -7.59 4.73 22.58
CA ALA A 267 -7.70 4.03 21.31
C ALA A 267 -9.06 3.33 21.13
N ILE A 268 -9.78 3.08 22.23
CA ILE A 268 -11.09 2.43 22.21
C ILE A 268 -12.15 3.45 21.81
N ASN A 269 -12.18 4.57 22.54
CA ASN A 269 -13.20 5.61 22.39
C ASN A 269 -12.83 6.67 21.35
N MET A 270 -11.59 6.67 20.85
CA MET A 270 -11.05 7.69 19.97
C MET A 270 -11.24 9.09 20.57
N THR A 271 -10.64 9.30 21.75
CA THR A 271 -10.66 10.60 22.43
C THR A 271 -9.27 10.96 22.92
N SER A 272 -8.81 12.16 22.60
CA SER A 272 -7.55 12.69 23.13
C SER A 272 -7.70 12.99 24.63
N THR A 273 -6.83 12.39 25.44
CA THR A 273 -6.94 12.44 26.91
C THR A 273 -5.98 13.44 27.53
N GLU A 274 -4.79 13.62 26.95
CA GLU A 274 -3.72 14.41 27.55
C GLU A 274 -2.67 14.80 26.50
N ASN A 275 -2.06 15.98 26.66
CA ASN A 275 -0.87 16.38 25.92
C ASN A 275 0.32 16.37 26.87
N ILE A 276 1.33 15.56 26.56
CA ILE A 276 2.54 15.37 27.35
C ILE A 276 3.63 16.23 26.74
N ASP A 277 4.10 17.24 27.48
CA ASP A 277 5.24 18.06 27.08
C ASP A 277 6.48 17.19 26.94
N VAL A 278 7.16 17.29 25.80
CA VAL A 278 8.39 16.53 25.53
C VAL A 278 9.64 17.32 25.90
N GLU A 279 9.53 18.61 26.25
CA GLU A 279 10.67 19.52 26.50
C GLU A 279 11.68 19.63 25.33
N GLY A 280 11.33 19.12 24.16
CA GLY A 280 12.11 19.09 22.93
C GLY A 280 11.35 19.75 21.79
N LYS A 281 12.03 19.97 20.66
CA LYS A 281 11.48 20.70 19.52
C LYS A 281 11.17 19.76 18.36
N ALA A 282 10.01 19.95 17.74
CA ALA A 282 9.51 19.15 16.61
C ALA A 282 9.66 17.62 16.85
N PRO A 283 8.99 17.05 17.87
CA PRO A 283 9.00 15.62 18.08
C PRO A 283 8.42 14.89 16.86
N HIS A 284 9.19 13.97 16.28
CA HIS A 284 8.76 13.17 15.14
C HIS A 284 8.57 11.71 15.52
N GLY A 285 9.66 10.97 15.77
CA GLY A 285 9.57 9.57 16.16
C GLY A 285 9.07 9.42 17.60
N VAL A 286 8.26 8.40 17.85
CA VAL A 286 7.86 7.97 19.19
C VAL A 286 8.04 6.46 19.31
N THR A 287 8.53 5.98 20.45
CA THR A 287 8.65 4.54 20.72
C THR A 287 8.52 4.25 22.22
N LEU A 288 8.03 3.06 22.55
CA LEU A 288 7.78 2.64 23.93
C LEU A 288 8.86 1.67 24.38
N SER A 289 9.29 1.75 25.64
CA SER A 289 10.04 0.65 26.25
C SER A 289 9.20 -0.62 26.25
N SER A 290 9.85 -1.79 26.23
CA SER A 290 9.15 -3.09 26.17
C SER A 290 8.22 -3.35 27.37
N ASP A 291 8.51 -2.74 28.51
CA ASP A 291 7.68 -2.76 29.72
C ASP A 291 6.69 -1.59 29.82
N GLU A 292 6.64 -0.73 28.80
CA GLU A 292 5.78 0.46 28.69
C GLU A 292 5.85 1.40 29.89
N ARG A 293 6.98 1.41 30.59
CA ARG A 293 7.27 2.39 31.64
C ARG A 293 7.74 3.72 31.07
N PHE A 294 8.39 3.68 29.91
CA PHE A 294 8.94 4.87 29.27
C PHE A 294 8.44 5.04 27.85
N LEU A 295 8.12 6.28 27.51
CA LEU A 295 7.97 6.75 26.15
C LEU A 295 9.22 7.55 25.75
N TYR A 296 9.74 7.29 24.56
CA TYR A 296 10.85 8.02 23.97
C TYR A 296 10.37 8.84 22.78
N THR A 297 10.77 10.11 22.69
CA THR A 297 10.45 11.00 21.56
C THR A 297 11.72 11.46 20.88
N MET A 298 11.78 11.35 19.55
CA MET A 298 12.89 11.79 18.72
C MET A 298 12.63 13.24 18.30
N ASN A 299 13.35 14.18 18.90
CA ASN A 299 13.09 15.61 18.74
C ASN A 299 13.97 16.16 17.62
N ALA A 300 13.44 16.11 16.40
CA ALA A 300 14.17 16.47 15.19
C ALA A 300 14.64 17.94 15.18
N GLY A 301 13.92 18.83 15.88
CA GLY A 301 14.23 20.26 15.95
C GLY A 301 15.29 20.63 16.99
N SER A 302 15.62 19.73 17.93
CA SER A 302 16.55 20.00 19.05
C SER A 302 17.69 18.97 19.21
N ASP A 303 17.86 18.04 18.28
CA ASP A 303 18.94 17.04 18.28
C ASP A 303 19.07 16.27 19.61
N ASP A 304 17.93 15.89 20.18
CA ASP A 304 17.87 15.12 21.41
C ASP A 304 16.67 14.16 21.42
N ILE A 305 16.62 13.35 22.46
CA ILE A 305 15.55 12.39 22.72
C ILE A 305 15.01 12.65 24.11
N SER A 306 13.70 12.75 24.25
CA SER A 306 13.07 12.85 25.57
C SER A 306 12.66 11.48 26.05
N LYS A 307 13.05 11.13 27.27
CA LYS A 307 12.61 9.92 28.00
C LYS A 307 11.55 10.35 28.99
N ILE A 308 10.34 9.88 28.82
CA ILE A 308 9.15 10.27 29.58
C ILE A 308 8.71 9.08 30.43
N ASP A 309 8.56 9.26 31.74
CA ASP A 309 7.97 8.24 32.62
C ASP A 309 6.45 8.25 32.45
N LEU A 310 5.87 7.12 32.03
CA LEU A 310 4.43 7.03 31.75
C LEU A 310 3.55 6.90 33.00
N THR A 311 4.16 6.78 34.19
CA THR A 311 3.45 6.84 35.47
C THR A 311 3.13 8.28 35.84
N THR A 312 4.03 9.21 35.54
CA THR A 312 3.92 10.64 35.89
C THR A 312 3.62 11.53 34.69
N ASN A 313 3.84 11.03 33.47
CA ASN A 313 3.87 11.79 32.22
C ASN A 313 4.88 12.95 32.25
N GLU A 314 6.01 12.77 32.91
CA GLU A 314 7.07 13.79 32.99
C GLU A 314 8.34 13.33 32.27
N VAL A 315 9.05 14.28 31.67
CA VAL A 315 10.38 14.04 31.10
C VAL A 315 11.36 13.79 32.25
N VAL A 316 11.93 12.59 32.31
CA VAL A 316 12.92 12.20 33.32
C VAL A 316 14.36 12.30 32.82
N ALA A 317 14.56 12.35 31.50
CA ALA A 317 15.86 12.64 30.89
C ALA A 317 15.70 13.22 29.48
N ARG A 318 16.64 14.09 29.11
CA ARG A 318 16.89 14.46 27.71
C ARG A 318 18.25 13.94 27.29
N ILE A 319 18.28 13.09 26.26
CA ILE A 319 19.46 12.40 25.76
C ILE A 319 19.96 13.13 24.52
N PRO A 320 21.07 13.88 24.58
CA PRO A 320 21.60 14.57 23.41
C PRO A 320 22.11 13.58 22.37
N ILE A 321 21.86 13.86 21.09
CA ILE A 321 22.38 13.07 19.96
C ILE A 321 23.91 13.17 19.85
N VAL A 322 24.52 14.22 20.41
CA VAL A 322 25.96 14.40 20.49
C VAL A 322 26.40 14.32 21.97
N PRO A 323 27.15 13.26 22.37
CA PRO A 323 27.66 13.14 23.73
C PRO A 323 28.36 14.39 24.23
N GLY A 324 28.02 14.82 25.44
CA GLY A 324 28.62 15.99 26.10
C GLY A 324 28.18 17.35 25.54
N SER A 325 27.32 17.38 24.52
CA SER A 325 26.69 18.63 24.04
C SER A 325 25.27 18.74 24.62
N PRO A 326 24.83 19.95 25.03
CA PRO A 326 23.42 20.13 25.37
C PRO A 326 22.55 19.99 24.11
N PRO A 327 21.25 19.70 24.28
CA PRO A 327 20.30 19.76 23.17
C PRO A 327 20.33 21.10 22.44
N ALA A 328 20.15 21.06 21.12
CA ALA A 328 20.18 22.24 20.29
C ALA A 328 19.00 23.18 20.57
N ALA A 329 19.22 24.49 20.39
CA ALA A 329 18.13 25.45 20.35
C ALA A 329 17.25 25.23 19.10
N ALA A 330 16.04 25.80 19.09
CA ALA A 330 15.17 25.78 17.92
C ALA A 330 15.90 26.27 16.66
N ASN A 331 15.73 25.55 15.54
CA ASN A 331 16.48 25.75 14.28
C ASN A 331 17.99 25.47 14.33
N GLY A 332 18.53 25.01 15.47
CA GLY A 332 19.95 24.67 15.64
C GLY A 332 20.28 23.21 15.30
N ALA A 333 19.29 22.37 15.01
CA ALA A 333 19.48 20.96 14.72
C ALA A 333 20.33 20.73 13.45
N VAL A 334 21.37 19.92 13.59
CA VAL A 334 22.30 19.50 12.53
C VAL A 334 22.26 17.98 12.29
N HIS A 335 21.66 17.20 13.19
CA HIS A 335 21.48 15.75 13.03
C HIS A 335 20.06 15.38 12.58
N GLU A 336 19.03 16.03 13.12
CA GLU A 336 17.60 15.75 12.89
C GLU A 336 17.25 14.28 13.20
N PRO A 337 17.24 13.85 14.49
CA PRO A 337 16.75 12.52 14.86
C PRO A 337 15.28 12.36 14.48
N TYR A 338 14.96 11.38 13.65
CA TYR A 338 13.66 11.29 12.97
C TYR A 338 12.80 10.14 13.43
N GLN A 339 13.36 8.94 13.57
CA GLN A 339 12.68 7.76 14.11
C GLN A 339 13.65 6.96 14.97
N GLY A 340 13.16 6.37 16.05
CA GLY A 340 13.91 5.47 16.91
C GLY A 340 13.18 4.15 17.13
N GLU A 341 13.90 3.04 17.07
CA GLU A 341 13.39 1.70 17.37
C GLU A 341 14.26 1.02 18.42
N ILE A 342 13.64 0.30 19.35
CA ILE A 342 14.34 -0.38 20.45
C ILE A 342 14.59 -1.84 20.08
N ALA A 343 15.86 -2.22 20.01
CA ALA A 343 16.29 -3.60 19.86
C ALA A 343 16.08 -4.38 21.17
N SER A 344 15.92 -5.70 21.05
CA SER A 344 15.69 -6.59 22.21
C SER A 344 16.86 -6.62 23.22
N ASN A 345 18.04 -6.12 22.83
CA ASN A 345 19.20 -6.00 23.70
C ASN A 345 19.22 -4.70 24.54
N GLY A 346 18.15 -3.90 24.50
CA GLY A 346 18.03 -2.65 25.26
C GLY A 346 18.73 -1.45 24.61
N GLN A 347 19.17 -1.58 23.36
CA GLN A 347 19.71 -0.46 22.58
C GLN A 347 18.62 0.14 21.70
N MET A 348 18.64 1.45 21.51
CA MET A 348 17.77 2.15 20.57
C MET A 348 18.58 2.62 19.36
N PHE A 349 18.07 2.37 18.17
CA PHE A 349 18.66 2.79 16.89
C PHE A 349 17.84 3.96 16.37
N VAL A 350 18.48 5.11 16.17
CA VAL A 350 17.81 6.37 15.80
C VAL A 350 18.34 6.88 14.48
N THR A 351 17.46 7.01 13.49
CA THR A 351 17.80 7.61 12.19
C THR A 351 17.98 9.12 12.33
N CYS A 352 19.10 9.65 11.82
CA CYS A 352 19.40 11.09 11.81
C CYS A 352 19.44 11.59 10.37
N ARG A 353 18.38 12.28 9.94
CA ARG A 353 18.14 12.63 8.53
C ARG A 353 19.22 13.50 7.93
N LYS A 354 19.62 14.54 8.66
CA LYS A 354 20.51 15.59 8.16
C LYS A 354 21.97 15.16 8.18
N SER A 355 22.35 14.37 9.18
CA SER A 355 23.72 13.88 9.34
C SER A 355 23.99 12.50 8.73
N LYS A 356 22.99 11.86 8.12
CA LYS A 356 23.15 10.65 7.26
C LYS A 356 23.68 9.44 8.03
N GLU A 357 23.14 9.20 9.21
CA GLU A 357 23.64 8.19 10.13
C GLU A 357 22.52 7.61 10.98
N VAL A 358 22.80 6.46 11.60
CA VAL A 358 22.02 5.88 12.68
C VAL A 358 22.81 6.00 13.97
N ARG A 359 22.24 6.67 14.96
CA ARG A 359 22.77 6.73 16.33
C ARG A 359 22.33 5.50 17.10
N VAL A 360 23.25 4.91 17.87
CA VAL A 360 22.91 3.81 18.79
C VAL A 360 22.98 4.33 20.21
N ILE A 361 21.89 4.17 20.96
CA ILE A 361 21.74 4.62 22.35
C ILE A 361 21.64 3.40 23.26
N ASP A 362 22.44 3.34 24.31
CA ASP A 362 22.26 2.39 25.40
C ASP A 362 21.21 2.92 26.37
N LEU A 363 20.04 2.29 26.46
CA LEU A 363 18.96 2.76 27.33
C LEU A 363 19.20 2.47 28.83
N SER A 364 20.20 1.66 29.17
CA SER A 364 20.59 1.41 30.56
C SER A 364 21.41 2.56 31.15
N THR A 365 22.11 3.30 30.29
CA THR A 365 22.94 4.46 30.67
C THR A 365 22.44 5.78 30.08
N ASP A 366 21.45 5.73 29.20
CA ASP A 366 20.93 6.86 28.43
C ASP A 366 22.06 7.60 27.69
N GLN A 367 23.00 6.85 27.09
CA GLN A 367 24.15 7.39 26.36
C GLN A 367 24.16 6.94 24.91
N VAL A 368 24.55 7.84 23.99
CA VAL A 368 24.94 7.46 22.64
C VAL A 368 26.26 6.69 22.70
N ILE A 369 26.27 5.47 22.17
CA ILE A 369 27.42 4.56 22.21
C ILE A 369 28.00 4.28 20.82
N ASP A 370 27.31 4.67 19.75
CA ASP A 370 27.79 4.48 18.39
C ASP A 370 27.14 5.43 17.36
N SER A 371 27.80 5.55 16.22
CA SER A 371 27.27 6.18 15.01
C SER A 371 27.59 5.33 13.78
N ILE A 372 26.56 4.97 13.03
CA ILE A 372 26.65 4.12 11.85
C ILE A 372 26.31 4.99 10.64
N SER A 373 27.28 5.24 9.76
CA SER A 373 27.03 5.98 8.52
C SER A 373 26.13 5.19 7.56
N VAL A 374 25.12 5.85 7.00
CA VAL A 374 24.17 5.26 6.03
C VAL A 374 24.02 6.19 4.82
N GLY A 375 22.95 6.02 4.03
CA GLY A 375 22.63 6.90 2.91
C GLY A 375 22.08 8.27 3.34
N THR A 376 21.60 9.03 2.35
CA THR A 376 21.11 10.40 2.58
C THR A 376 19.64 10.39 3.00
N LYS A 377 19.28 11.21 4.00
CA LYS A 377 17.92 11.37 4.53
C LYS A 377 17.31 10.01 4.94
N PRO A 378 17.94 9.27 5.88
CA PRO A 378 17.37 8.05 6.44
C PRO A 378 16.02 8.33 7.13
N LEU A 379 14.99 7.53 6.85
CA LEU A 379 13.62 7.74 7.35
C LEU A 379 13.17 6.64 8.32
N ILE A 380 12.06 5.94 8.00
CA ILE A 380 11.38 5.01 8.89
C ILE A 380 11.96 3.60 8.67
N ALA A 381 12.92 3.24 9.52
CA ALA A 381 13.64 1.98 9.53
C ALA A 381 12.96 0.92 10.42
N ALA A 382 13.27 -0.35 10.21
CA ALA A 382 12.73 -1.43 11.04
C ALA A 382 13.76 -2.55 11.24
N PHE A 383 13.63 -3.26 12.37
CA PHE A 383 14.36 -4.50 12.59
C PHE A 383 13.72 -5.65 11.81
N THR A 384 14.52 -6.57 11.32
CA THR A 384 14.03 -7.87 10.87
C THR A 384 13.33 -8.60 12.03
N PRO A 385 12.36 -9.51 11.78
CA PRO A 385 11.63 -10.18 12.88
C PRO A 385 12.52 -10.95 13.87
N ASN A 386 13.67 -11.42 13.40
CA ASN A 386 14.67 -12.10 14.24
C ASN A 386 15.58 -11.14 15.04
N GLY A 387 15.43 -9.82 14.87
CA GLY A 387 16.17 -8.76 15.56
C GLY A 387 17.64 -8.61 15.15
N LYS A 388 18.13 -9.37 14.17
CA LYS A 388 19.57 -9.40 13.83
C LYS A 388 19.99 -8.28 12.89
N GLN A 389 19.07 -7.75 12.09
CA GLN A 389 19.35 -6.70 11.13
C GLN A 389 18.41 -5.52 11.34
N PHE A 390 18.90 -4.31 11.05
CA PHE A 390 18.13 -3.08 11.01
C PHE A 390 18.23 -2.48 9.61
N TRP A 391 17.09 -2.39 8.92
CA TRP A 391 17.03 -1.94 7.54
C TRP A 391 16.58 -0.48 7.48
N VAL A 392 17.37 0.35 6.82
CA VAL A 392 17.24 1.81 6.85
C VAL A 392 16.93 2.33 5.45
N PRO A 393 15.68 2.70 5.15
CA PRO A 393 15.33 3.45 3.95
C PRO A 393 16.04 4.79 3.92
N ASN A 394 16.86 5.04 2.90
CA ASN A 394 17.55 6.30 2.68
C ASN A 394 16.91 7.03 1.50
N GLN A 395 15.90 7.83 1.80
CA GLN A 395 15.07 8.51 0.80
C GLN A 395 15.89 9.36 -0.18
N GLY A 396 16.88 10.10 0.32
CA GLY A 396 17.65 11.05 -0.49
C GLY A 396 18.73 10.39 -1.35
N SER A 397 19.10 9.14 -1.08
CA SER A 397 20.06 8.38 -1.89
C SER A 397 19.45 7.18 -2.61
N ASN A 398 18.11 7.04 -2.58
CA ASN A 398 17.39 6.00 -3.33
C ASN A 398 17.92 4.59 -3.07
N ASN A 399 18.22 4.27 -1.80
CA ASN A 399 18.73 2.96 -1.40
C ASN A 399 18.31 2.61 0.04
N ILE A 400 18.54 1.36 0.44
CA ILE A 400 18.32 0.85 1.79
C ILE A 400 19.66 0.35 2.33
N SER A 401 20.06 0.80 3.52
CA SER A 401 21.22 0.25 4.23
C SER A 401 20.78 -0.88 5.16
N ILE A 402 21.46 -2.02 5.11
CA ILE A 402 21.23 -3.14 6.04
C ILE A 402 22.34 -3.13 7.08
N ILE A 403 21.96 -2.88 8.34
CA ILE A 403 22.87 -2.83 9.49
C ILE A 403 22.77 -4.16 10.24
N ASP A 404 23.91 -4.78 10.54
CA ASP A 404 23.99 -5.86 11.51
C ASP A 404 23.95 -5.29 12.93
N VAL A 405 23.02 -5.76 13.75
CA VAL A 405 22.73 -5.17 15.07
C VAL A 405 23.84 -5.44 16.09
N GLU A 406 24.49 -6.59 16.00
CA GLU A 406 25.55 -6.99 16.93
C GLU A 406 26.84 -6.22 16.68
N SER A 407 27.31 -6.19 15.43
CA SER A 407 28.54 -5.50 15.03
C SER A 407 28.36 -4.00 14.78
N ARG A 408 27.11 -3.54 14.61
CA ARG A 408 26.75 -2.15 14.28
C ARG A 408 27.40 -1.65 12.99
N GLN A 409 27.49 -2.53 12.00
CA GLN A 409 28.07 -2.21 10.70
C GLN A 409 27.01 -2.35 9.61
N VAL A 410 27.11 -1.51 8.58
CA VAL A 410 26.37 -1.74 7.33
C VAL A 410 26.98 -2.95 6.63
N ILE A 411 26.21 -4.02 6.49
CA ILE A 411 26.64 -5.28 5.88
C ILE A 411 26.19 -5.42 4.41
N ALA A 412 25.18 -4.65 4.01
CA ALA A 412 24.70 -4.63 2.63
C ALA A 412 23.97 -3.32 2.32
N THR A 413 23.77 -3.05 1.03
CA THR A 413 22.95 -1.93 0.56
C THR A 413 22.13 -2.39 -0.64
N ILE A 414 20.83 -2.12 -0.62
CA ILE A 414 19.90 -2.40 -1.72
C ILE A 414 19.65 -1.10 -2.46
N GLY A 415 19.85 -1.07 -3.77
CA GLY A 415 19.59 0.10 -4.61
C GLY A 415 19.31 -0.31 -6.05
N GLY A 416 19.33 0.67 -6.97
CA GLY A 416 19.11 0.43 -8.40
C GLY A 416 17.85 1.13 -8.88
N ILE A 417 16.69 0.56 -8.55
CA ILE A 417 15.39 1.05 -9.05
C ILE A 417 14.53 1.77 -7.99
N LEU A 418 14.93 1.72 -6.71
CA LEU A 418 14.18 2.39 -5.65
C LEU A 418 14.09 3.90 -5.89
N SER A 419 12.93 4.50 -5.64
CA SER A 419 12.71 5.94 -5.79
C SER A 419 12.12 6.51 -4.51
N GLN A 420 12.95 7.24 -3.74
CA GLN A 420 12.58 7.86 -2.47
C GLN A 420 11.95 6.88 -1.46
N PRO A 421 12.66 5.82 -1.04
CA PRO A 421 12.15 4.87 -0.05
C PRO A 421 11.89 5.57 1.29
N HIS A 422 10.71 5.34 1.87
CA HIS A 422 10.19 6.05 3.03
C HIS A 422 10.07 5.15 4.27
N GLY A 423 9.25 4.09 4.20
CA GLY A 423 9.05 3.14 5.28
C GLY A 423 9.25 1.70 4.85
N ILE A 424 9.50 0.82 5.82
CA ILE A 424 9.68 -0.61 5.60
C ILE A 424 8.92 -1.43 6.65
N ALA A 425 8.31 -2.53 6.21
CA ALA A 425 7.69 -3.53 7.08
C ALA A 425 8.05 -4.95 6.62
N PHE A 426 8.14 -5.89 7.56
CA PHE A 426 8.49 -7.28 7.28
C PHE A 426 7.31 -8.22 7.52
N THR A 427 7.20 -9.28 6.72
CA THR A 427 6.35 -10.43 7.07
C THR A 427 6.85 -11.07 8.36
N SER A 428 5.96 -11.65 9.16
CA SER A 428 6.28 -12.26 10.47
C SER A 428 7.21 -13.46 10.35
N ASP A 429 7.18 -14.15 9.21
CA ASP A 429 8.12 -15.23 8.89
C ASP A 429 9.53 -14.71 8.48
N GLY A 430 9.67 -13.40 8.31
CA GLY A 430 10.92 -12.72 7.98
C GLY A 430 11.44 -12.97 6.57
N LYS A 431 10.61 -13.47 5.65
CA LYS A 431 11.04 -13.76 4.27
C LYS A 431 10.89 -12.59 3.32
N LYS A 432 9.85 -11.77 3.48
CA LYS A 432 9.59 -10.61 2.63
C LYS A 432 9.69 -9.32 3.43
N ALA A 433 10.24 -8.29 2.78
CA ALA A 433 10.14 -6.91 3.20
C ALA A 433 9.35 -6.12 2.16
N TYR A 434 8.42 -5.28 2.63
CA TYR A 434 7.68 -4.33 1.80
C TYR A 434 8.19 -2.93 2.11
N VAL A 435 8.57 -2.18 1.07
CA VAL A 435 9.14 -0.83 1.18
C VAL A 435 8.26 0.14 0.44
N SER A 436 7.71 1.13 1.13
CA SER A 436 6.98 2.24 0.51
C SER A 436 7.96 3.26 -0.08
N CYS A 437 7.66 3.75 -1.27
CA CYS A 437 8.46 4.68 -2.05
C CYS A 437 7.57 5.82 -2.57
N GLU A 438 7.93 7.06 -2.25
CA GLU A 438 7.12 8.24 -2.57
C GLU A 438 7.04 8.51 -4.08
N ASN A 439 8.09 8.11 -4.80
CA ASN A 439 8.23 8.19 -6.25
C ASN A 439 8.07 9.58 -6.90
N GLN A 440 8.27 10.67 -6.14
CA GLN A 440 8.04 12.05 -6.63
C GLN A 440 9.07 12.50 -7.67
N ALA A 441 10.27 11.90 -7.68
CA ALA A 441 11.33 12.23 -8.65
C ALA A 441 11.20 11.47 -9.98
N GLY A 442 10.17 10.64 -10.16
CA GLY A 442 9.97 9.80 -11.35
C GLY A 442 10.92 8.60 -11.38
N GLY A 443 10.56 7.53 -10.69
CA GLY A 443 11.22 6.21 -10.81
C GLY A 443 11.01 5.61 -12.19
N GLU A 444 11.87 4.65 -12.56
CA GLU A 444 11.75 3.94 -13.84
C GLU A 444 10.56 2.95 -13.83
N ASN A 445 9.92 2.76 -14.99
CA ASN A 445 8.93 1.71 -15.28
C ASN A 445 7.62 1.78 -14.48
N LEU A 446 6.82 2.82 -14.72
CA LEU A 446 5.41 2.83 -14.36
C LEU A 446 4.61 2.01 -15.38
N HIS A 447 3.73 1.15 -14.88
CA HIS A 447 2.66 0.47 -15.59
C HIS A 447 1.42 1.37 -15.76
N HIS A 448 1.28 2.46 -14.99
CA HIS A 448 0.29 3.51 -15.27
C HIS A 448 0.89 4.60 -16.20
N PRO A 449 0.23 4.95 -17.32
CA PRO A 449 0.66 6.06 -18.17
C PRO A 449 0.40 7.41 -17.48
N ILE A 450 1.44 8.21 -17.25
CA ILE A 450 1.30 9.58 -16.75
C ILE A 450 1.24 10.53 -17.95
N ASP A 451 0.10 11.20 -18.16
CA ASP A 451 -0.06 12.21 -19.22
C ASP A 451 0.28 13.65 -18.78
N GLY A 452 0.89 13.79 -17.60
CA GLY A 452 1.32 15.06 -17.02
C GLY A 452 0.23 15.83 -16.27
N THR A 453 -0.99 15.29 -16.19
CA THR A 453 -2.09 15.86 -15.38
C THR A 453 -2.40 15.05 -14.11
N GLU A 454 -1.75 13.91 -13.94
CA GLU A 454 -2.01 12.94 -12.88
C GLU A 454 -1.00 13.02 -11.73
N VAL A 455 -1.44 12.60 -10.55
CA VAL A 455 -0.55 12.37 -9.41
C VAL A 455 0.35 11.19 -9.74
N VAL A 456 1.67 11.37 -9.59
CA VAL A 456 2.63 10.28 -9.78
C VAL A 456 2.35 9.19 -8.73
N PRO A 457 2.05 7.94 -9.13
CA PRO A 457 1.74 6.88 -8.19
C PRO A 457 2.94 6.58 -7.30
N GLY A 458 2.66 6.27 -6.04
CA GLY A 458 3.65 5.71 -5.14
C GLY A 458 3.97 4.28 -5.56
N ILE A 459 5.07 3.75 -5.02
CA ILE A 459 5.50 2.39 -5.31
C ILE A 459 5.69 1.63 -4.00
N ILE A 460 5.31 0.36 -3.97
CA ILE A 460 5.78 -0.61 -2.98
C ILE A 460 6.74 -1.57 -3.67
N TYR A 461 7.95 -1.72 -3.13
CA TYR A 461 8.87 -2.77 -3.54
C TYR A 461 8.80 -3.94 -2.58
N VAL A 462 8.68 -5.15 -3.13
CA VAL A 462 8.78 -6.41 -2.39
C VAL A 462 10.20 -6.93 -2.51
N ILE A 463 10.83 -7.22 -1.39
CA ILE A 463 12.23 -7.65 -1.32
C ILE A 463 12.30 -8.99 -0.60
N ASP A 464 13.02 -9.95 -1.19
CA ASP A 464 13.44 -11.17 -0.48
C ASP A 464 14.51 -10.80 0.55
N VAL A 465 14.24 -11.09 1.82
CA VAL A 465 15.10 -10.71 2.94
C VAL A 465 16.41 -11.49 2.96
N ALA A 466 16.40 -12.75 2.50
CA ALA A 466 17.57 -13.61 2.54
C ALA A 466 18.62 -13.24 1.48
N THR A 467 18.16 -12.85 0.28
CA THR A 467 19.01 -12.49 -0.86
C THR A 467 19.19 -10.98 -1.02
N SER A 468 18.35 -10.17 -0.36
CA SER A 468 18.30 -8.71 -0.54
C SER A 468 17.98 -8.28 -1.98
N THR A 469 17.20 -9.10 -2.69
CA THR A 469 16.79 -8.82 -4.09
C THR A 469 15.37 -8.29 -4.16
N ILE A 470 15.14 -7.27 -4.99
CA ILE A 470 13.79 -6.79 -5.30
C ILE A 470 13.11 -7.83 -6.21
N GLU A 471 11.96 -8.33 -5.79
CA GLU A 471 11.17 -9.35 -6.49
C GLU A 471 10.01 -8.76 -7.28
N GLN A 472 9.39 -7.70 -6.77
CA GLN A 472 8.18 -7.11 -7.34
C GLN A 472 8.12 -5.60 -7.11
N GLN A 473 7.48 -4.91 -8.05
CA GLN A 473 7.07 -3.51 -7.96
C GLN A 473 5.54 -3.45 -7.99
N ILE A 474 4.92 -2.71 -7.07
CA ILE A 474 3.47 -2.58 -6.96
C ILE A 474 3.13 -1.09 -6.94
N GLU A 475 2.32 -0.64 -7.90
CA GLU A 475 1.85 0.74 -7.92
C GLU A 475 0.67 0.94 -6.97
N VAL A 476 0.73 2.05 -6.25
CA VAL A 476 -0.22 2.45 -5.21
C VAL A 476 -0.52 3.94 -5.32
N GLY A 477 -1.40 4.45 -4.47
CA GLY A 477 -1.70 5.88 -4.43
C GLY A 477 -0.43 6.72 -4.24
N GLY A 478 -0.45 7.94 -4.77
CA GLY A 478 0.66 8.86 -4.81
C GLY A 478 1.26 9.16 -3.43
N PHE A 479 2.57 9.36 -3.42
CA PHE A 479 3.34 9.69 -2.22
C PHE A 479 3.13 8.64 -1.11
N ALA A 480 3.44 7.38 -1.43
CA ALA A 480 3.41 6.28 -0.48
C ALA A 480 4.41 6.50 0.68
N ALA A 481 3.92 6.47 1.91
CA ALA A 481 4.69 6.88 3.09
C ALA A 481 4.66 5.86 4.24
N GLY A 482 3.72 5.96 5.18
CA GLY A 482 3.59 5.01 6.28
C GLY A 482 3.21 3.63 5.77
N ILE A 483 3.79 2.57 6.33
CA ILE A 483 3.53 1.18 5.95
C ILE A 483 3.38 0.29 7.18
N ALA A 484 2.40 -0.62 7.16
CA ALA A 484 2.22 -1.63 8.19
C ALA A 484 1.67 -2.94 7.61
N ILE A 485 1.98 -4.07 8.26
CA ILE A 485 1.57 -5.40 7.82
C ILE A 485 0.66 -6.05 8.87
N ARG A 486 -0.47 -6.58 8.40
CA ARG A 486 -1.38 -7.46 9.14
C ARG A 486 -1.25 -8.88 8.59
N GLU A 487 -0.97 -9.85 9.45
CA GLU A 487 -0.96 -11.28 9.12
C GLU A 487 -1.83 -12.12 10.05
#